data_AF-A0A7W1VUI8-F1
#
_entry.id   AF-A0A7W1VUI8-F1
#
_cell.length_a   1.000
_cell.length_b   1.000
_cell.length_c   1.000
_cell.angle_alpha   90.00
_cell.angle_beta   90.00
_cell.angle_gamma   90.00
#
_symmetry.space_group_name_H-M   'P 1'
#
loop_
_entity.id
_entity.type
_entity.pdbx_description
1 polymer ?
#
loop_
_entity_poly.entity_id
_entity_poly.type
_entity_poly.pdbx_seq_one_letter_code
_entity_poly.pdbx_strand_id
1 'polypeptide(L)'
;MKLIERNGEHFVFEFQRRERQVFDAILELYPVLNPDYHQVSRRKSREKRIQESQAMLNEAMAEQREKNKGLVSEFLREENWEKHATRFRVKVTGEEMEWLLQVLNDIRVGSWVILGKPENERGDVPNITLEQMPYAGALELSGYFQMALLQARES
;
A
#
# COMPACT_ATOMS: atom_id res chain seq x y z
N MET A 1 -1.62 14.31 5.90
CA MET A 1 -0.90 13.65 7.01
C MET A 1 0.34 14.46 7.33
N LYS A 2 0.74 14.58 8.60
CA LYS A 2 2.00 15.23 8.99
C LYS A 2 2.69 14.45 10.11
N LEU A 3 4.02 14.45 10.11
CA LEU A 3 4.81 14.00 11.26
C LEU A 3 4.75 15.09 12.35
N ILE A 4 4.47 14.72 13.59
CA ILE A 4 4.46 15.65 14.74
C ILE A 4 5.51 15.32 15.79
N GLU A 5 5.95 14.07 15.86
CA GLU A 5 6.99 13.63 16.79
C GLU A 5 7.81 12.51 16.15
N ARG A 6 9.12 12.56 16.36
CA ARG A 6 10.05 11.48 16.08
C ARG A 6 10.81 11.19 17.36
N ASN A 7 10.60 10.00 17.90
CA ASN A 7 11.42 9.41 18.95
C ASN A 7 12.20 8.26 18.31
N GLY A 8 13.41 7.92 18.78
CA GLY A 8 14.34 7.04 18.06
C GLY A 8 13.72 5.76 17.49
N GLU A 9 12.75 5.17 18.18
CA GLU A 9 12.06 3.94 17.77
C GLU A 9 10.67 4.16 17.15
N HIS A 10 10.12 5.37 17.21
CA HIS A 10 8.73 5.65 16.87
C HIS A 10 8.49 7.00 16.19
N PHE A 11 7.49 7.01 15.32
CA PHE A 11 7.00 8.18 14.61
C PHE A 11 5.54 8.40 14.99
N VAL A 12 5.17 9.65 15.28
CA VAL A 12 3.77 10.01 15.53
C VAL A 12 3.27 10.86 14.38
N PHE A 13 2.27 10.35 13.69
CA PHE A 13 1.61 11.05 12.59
C PHE A 13 0.28 11.63 13.05
N GLU A 14 -0.01 12.85 12.61
CA GLU A 14 -1.30 13.50 12.81
C GLU A 14 -2.06 13.61 11.48
N PHE A 15 -3.34 13.26 11.52
CA PHE A 15 -4.27 13.27 10.41
C PHE A 15 -5.44 14.21 10.70
N GLN A 16 -5.93 14.90 9.67
CA GLN A 16 -7.30 15.42 9.72
C GLN A 16 -8.30 14.27 9.55
N ARG A 17 -9.56 14.50 9.95
CA ARG A 17 -10.63 13.50 9.80
C ARG A 17 -10.73 12.93 8.38
N ARG A 18 -10.75 13.80 7.35
CA ARG A 18 -10.84 13.36 5.95
C ARG A 18 -9.61 12.57 5.50
N GLU A 19 -8.42 12.98 5.94
CA GLU A 19 -7.18 12.27 5.61
C GLU A 19 -7.17 10.87 6.21
N ARG A 20 -7.61 10.72 7.46
CA ARG A 20 -7.76 9.41 8.10
C ARG A 20 -8.75 8.53 7.34
N GLN A 21 -9.95 9.05 7.04
CA GLN A 21 -10.96 8.31 6.28
C GLN A 21 -10.44 7.82 4.92
N VAL A 22 -9.68 8.66 4.22
CA VAL A 22 -9.06 8.31 2.95
C VAL A 22 -7.94 7.28 3.13
N PHE A 23 -7.11 7.43 4.16
CA PHE A 23 -6.05 6.47 4.47
C PHE A 23 -6.61 5.09 4.79
N ASP A 24 -7.63 5.03 5.65
CA ASP A 24 -8.33 3.80 6.02
C ASP A 24 -8.95 3.14 4.77
N ALA A 25 -9.68 3.90 3.96
CA ALA A 25 -10.30 3.40 2.73
C ALA A 25 -9.28 2.86 1.71
N ILE A 26 -8.07 3.42 1.65
CA ILE A 26 -6.99 2.91 0.78
C ILE A 26 -6.43 1.60 1.32
N LEU A 27 -6.16 1.53 2.63
CA LEU A 27 -5.63 0.32 3.24
C LEU A 27 -6.63 -0.85 3.17
N GLU A 28 -7.93 -0.57 3.27
CA GLU A 28 -9.01 -1.56 3.09
C GLU A 28 -9.05 -2.19 1.69
N LEU A 29 -8.43 -1.56 0.68
CA LEU A 29 -8.31 -2.17 -0.65
C LEU A 29 -7.31 -3.34 -0.66
N TYR A 30 -6.44 -3.47 0.36
CA TYR A 30 -5.45 -4.54 0.40
C TYR A 30 -6.10 -5.92 0.66
N PRO A 31 -5.75 -6.97 -0.10
CA PRO A 31 -4.80 -6.99 -1.22
C PRO A 31 -5.42 -6.61 -2.57
N VAL A 32 -4.76 -5.73 -3.34
CA VAL A 32 -5.20 -5.33 -4.69
C VAL A 32 -4.49 -6.13 -5.79
N LEU A 33 -3.21 -6.47 -5.60
CA LEU A 33 -2.38 -7.05 -6.64
C LEU A 33 -2.65 -8.55 -6.81
N ASN A 34 -2.94 -8.98 -8.03
CA ASN A 34 -3.14 -10.39 -8.36
C ASN A 34 -1.85 -11.22 -8.10
N PRO A 35 -1.95 -12.42 -7.47
CA PRO A 35 -0.84 -13.37 -7.34
C PRO A 35 -0.01 -13.62 -8.58
N ASP A 36 -0.63 -13.68 -9.75
CA ASP A 36 0.04 -14.02 -11.01
C ASP A 36 0.89 -12.87 -11.59
N TYR A 37 0.91 -11.71 -10.92
CA TYR A 37 1.69 -10.56 -11.35
C TYR A 37 3.21 -10.80 -11.21
N HIS A 38 3.65 -11.47 -10.14
CA HIS A 38 5.08 -11.69 -9.89
C HIS A 38 5.55 -12.92 -10.67
N GLN A 39 6.34 -12.70 -11.72
CA GLN A 39 6.93 -13.78 -12.52
C GLN A 39 8.45 -13.81 -12.37
N VAL A 40 9.00 -14.99 -12.09
CA VAL A 40 10.46 -15.22 -11.98
C VAL A 40 11.16 -15.03 -13.33
N SER A 41 10.43 -15.21 -14.44
CA SER A 41 10.94 -15.05 -15.80
C SER A 41 10.01 -14.17 -16.63
N ARG A 42 10.60 -13.35 -17.50
CA ARG A 42 9.86 -12.54 -18.49
C ARG A 42 9.10 -13.37 -19.53
N ARG A 43 9.39 -14.67 -19.65
CA ARG A 43 8.69 -15.63 -20.53
C ARG A 43 8.32 -16.88 -19.75
N LYS A 44 7.13 -17.42 -20.00
CA LYS A 44 6.71 -18.73 -19.46
C LYS A 44 7.69 -19.80 -19.97
N SER A 45 8.60 -20.23 -19.10
CA SER A 45 9.52 -21.33 -19.40
C SER A 45 8.86 -22.66 -19.06
N ARG A 46 9.09 -23.66 -19.91
CA ARG A 46 8.74 -25.06 -19.63
C ARG A 46 9.80 -25.78 -18.81
N GLU A 47 10.90 -25.10 -18.47
CA GLU A 47 11.93 -25.66 -17.62
C GLU A 47 11.37 -25.92 -16.22
N LYS A 48 11.45 -27.18 -15.78
CA LYS A 48 10.96 -27.65 -14.49
C LYS A 48 11.48 -26.81 -13.31
N ARG A 49 12.76 -26.41 -13.36
CA ARG A 49 13.37 -25.53 -12.35
C ARG A 49 12.67 -24.18 -12.24
N ILE A 50 12.30 -23.56 -13.36
CA ILE A 50 11.61 -22.26 -13.36
C ILE A 50 10.18 -22.40 -12.82
N GLN A 51 9.51 -23.53 -13.10
CA GLN A 51 8.19 -23.83 -12.55
C GLN A 51 8.23 -24.06 -11.03
N GLU A 52 9.21 -24.83 -10.54
CA GLU A 52 9.43 -25.03 -9.10
C GLU A 52 9.77 -23.72 -8.38
N SER A 53 10.64 -22.88 -8.96
CA SER A 53 10.94 -21.54 -8.43
C SER A 53 9.72 -20.63 -8.42
N GLN A 54 8.86 -20.69 -9.45
CA GLN A 54 7.63 -19.91 -9.48
C GLN A 54 6.62 -20.40 -8.42
N ALA A 55 6.51 -21.71 -8.20
CA ALA A 55 5.64 -22.27 -7.17
C ALA A 55 6.07 -21.82 -5.76
N MET A 56 7.37 -21.91 -5.45
CA MET A 56 7.92 -21.43 -4.17
C MET A 56 7.70 -19.92 -3.98
N LEU A 57 7.88 -19.13 -5.04
CA LEU A 57 7.60 -17.69 -4.99
C LEU A 57 6.11 -17.42 -4.70
N ASN A 58 5.21 -18.12 -5.39
CA ASN A 58 3.77 -17.94 -5.21
C ASN A 58 3.34 -18.30 -3.78
N GLU A 59 3.88 -19.38 -3.22
CA GLU A 59 3.63 -19.81 -1.84
C GLU A 59 4.11 -18.75 -0.84
N ALA A 60 5.36 -18.31 -0.94
CA ALA A 60 5.91 -17.27 -0.06
C ALA A 60 5.13 -15.94 -0.16
N MET A 61 4.72 -15.55 -1.37
CA MET A 61 3.91 -14.35 -1.58
C MET A 61 2.49 -14.50 -1.03
N ALA A 62 1.90 -15.69 -1.08
CA ALA A 62 0.59 -15.94 -0.49
C ALA A 62 0.63 -15.84 1.05
N GLU A 63 1.64 -16.44 1.68
CA GLU A 63 1.84 -16.36 3.13
C GLU A 63 2.06 -14.91 3.58
N GLN A 64 2.96 -14.18 2.91
CA GLN A 64 3.23 -12.79 3.22
C GLN A 64 1.99 -11.91 3.06
N ARG A 65 1.15 -12.18 2.04
CA ARG A 65 -0.09 -11.42 1.85
C ARG A 65 -1.11 -11.68 2.94
N GLU A 66 -1.29 -12.93 3.35
CA GLU A 66 -2.23 -13.26 4.42
C GLU A 66 -1.77 -12.63 5.75
N LYS A 67 -0.47 -12.69 6.04
CA LYS A 67 0.13 -11.98 7.18
C LYS A 67 -0.15 -10.48 7.10
N ASN A 68 0.15 -9.85 5.96
CA ASN A 68 -0.07 -8.41 5.76
C ASN A 68 -1.55 -8.04 5.88
N LYS A 69 -2.47 -8.87 5.40
CA LYS A 69 -3.92 -8.65 5.52
C LYS A 69 -4.38 -8.65 6.98
N GLY A 70 -3.84 -9.59 7.77
CA GLY A 70 -4.02 -9.59 9.23
C GLY A 70 -3.53 -8.29 9.87
N LEU A 71 -2.31 -7.87 9.54
CA LEU A 71 -1.71 -6.64 10.06
C LEU A 71 -2.48 -5.37 9.63
N VAL A 72 -3.00 -5.32 8.40
CA VAL A 72 -3.85 -4.20 7.95
C VAL A 72 -5.10 -4.12 8.81
N SER A 73 -5.76 -5.25 9.02
CA SER A 73 -6.98 -5.33 9.83
C SER A 73 -6.71 -4.94 11.29
N GLU A 74 -5.55 -5.31 11.82
CA GLU A 74 -5.10 -4.92 13.16
C GLU A 74 -4.79 -3.43 13.25
N PHE A 75 -4.03 -2.89 12.28
CA PHE A 75 -3.64 -1.48 12.23
C PHE A 75 -4.85 -0.55 12.14
N LEU A 76 -5.88 -0.92 11.37
CA LEU A 76 -7.09 -0.11 11.17
C LEU A 76 -8.01 -0.02 12.41
N ARG A 77 -7.75 -0.78 13.47
CA ARG A 77 -8.57 -0.73 14.68
C ARG A 77 -8.49 0.65 15.34
N GLU A 78 -9.64 1.13 15.83
CA GLU A 78 -9.75 2.43 16.52
C GLU A 78 -8.78 2.57 17.71
N GLU A 79 -8.38 1.47 18.35
CA GLU A 79 -7.45 1.46 19.49
C GLU A 79 -6.04 1.96 19.15
N ASN A 80 -5.65 1.89 17.88
CA ASN A 80 -4.36 2.43 17.41
C ASN A 80 -4.39 3.95 17.17
N TRP A 81 -5.58 4.55 17.23
CA TRP A 81 -5.80 5.94 16.91
C TRP A 81 -6.18 6.76 18.14
N GLU A 82 -5.30 7.68 18.52
CA GLU A 82 -5.61 8.65 19.56
C GLU A 82 -6.36 9.85 18.95
N LYS A 83 -7.56 10.13 19.47
CA LYS A 83 -8.31 11.32 19.08
C LYS A 83 -7.84 12.52 19.89
N HIS A 84 -7.19 13.47 19.22
CA HIS A 84 -6.73 14.72 19.82
C HIS A 84 -7.55 15.91 19.26
N ALA A 85 -8.59 16.30 20.00
CA ALA A 85 -9.60 17.28 19.56
C ALA A 85 -10.28 16.89 18.24
N THR A 86 -9.99 17.60 17.14
CA THR A 86 -10.52 17.34 15.78
C THR A 86 -9.54 16.55 14.91
N ARG A 87 -8.38 16.17 15.45
CA ARG A 87 -7.30 15.45 14.78
C ARG A 87 -7.23 14.01 15.29
N PHE A 88 -6.60 13.16 14.50
CA PHE A 88 -6.29 11.78 14.85
C PHE A 88 -4.79 11.59 14.82
N ARG A 89 -4.25 10.85 15.80
CA ARG A 89 -2.84 10.52 15.88
C ARG A 89 -2.65 9.02 15.87
N VAL A 90 -1.61 8.58 15.20
CA VAL A 90 -1.17 7.19 15.21
C VAL A 90 0.33 7.16 15.48
N LYS A 91 0.73 6.27 16.37
CA LYS A 91 2.13 5.99 16.67
C LYS A 91 2.53 4.76 15.86
N VAL A 92 3.63 4.86 15.12
CA VAL A 92 4.17 3.76 14.31
C VAL A 92 5.64 3.56 14.62
N THR A 93 6.09 2.32 14.69
CA THR A 93 7.50 1.92 14.75
C THR A 93 8.18 2.05 13.39
N GLY A 94 9.51 1.95 13.36
CA GLY A 94 10.24 1.82 12.09
C GLY A 94 9.81 0.60 11.27
N GLU A 95 9.54 -0.54 11.93
CA GLU A 95 9.09 -1.77 11.27
C GLU A 95 7.69 -1.61 10.66
N GLU A 96 6.76 -1.01 11.41
CA GLU A 96 5.41 -0.70 10.92
C GLU A 96 5.46 0.32 9.76
N MET A 97 6.40 1.27 9.79
CA MET A 97 6.60 2.21 8.70
C MET A 97 7.06 1.50 7.42
N GLU A 98 8.05 0.60 7.49
CA GLU A 98 8.47 -0.20 6.34
C GLU A 98 7.35 -1.08 5.81
N TRP A 99 6.59 -1.70 6.72
CA TRP A 99 5.44 -2.52 6.37
C TRP A 99 4.34 -1.69 5.67
N LEU A 100 4.01 -0.50 6.19
CA LEU A 100 3.05 0.42 5.56
C LEU A 100 3.52 0.83 4.16
N LEU A 101 4.81 1.12 3.98
CA LEU A 101 5.39 1.45 2.67
C LEU A 101 5.21 0.30 1.67
N GLN A 102 5.39 -0.95 2.11
CA GLN A 102 5.16 -2.15 1.29
C GLN A 102 3.68 -2.30 0.93
N VAL A 103 2.78 -2.22 1.90
CA VAL A 103 1.33 -2.34 1.68
C VAL A 103 0.82 -1.26 0.72
N LEU A 104 1.21 -0.01 0.93
CA LEU A 104 0.84 1.11 0.05
C LEU A 104 1.41 0.91 -1.37
N ASN A 105 2.62 0.36 -1.49
CA ASN A 105 3.22 0.05 -2.78
C ASN A 105 2.41 -1.02 -3.51
N ASP A 106 2.04 -2.10 -2.83
CA ASP A 106 1.25 -3.19 -3.42
C ASP A 106 -0.14 -2.71 -3.86
N ILE A 107 -0.80 -1.87 -3.06
CA ILE A 107 -2.06 -1.22 -3.45
C ILE A 107 -1.85 -0.35 -4.69
N ARG A 108 -0.77 0.46 -4.70
CA ARG A 108 -0.47 1.37 -5.81
C ARG A 108 -0.20 0.62 -7.11
N VAL A 109 0.65 -0.41 -7.07
CA VAL A 109 0.96 -1.25 -8.23
C VAL A 109 -0.26 -2.04 -8.69
N GLY A 110 -1.04 -2.62 -7.75
CA GLY A 110 -2.29 -3.30 -8.06
C GLY A 110 -3.29 -2.38 -8.76
N SER A 111 -3.43 -1.15 -8.27
CA SER A 111 -4.30 -0.14 -8.86
C SER A 111 -3.84 0.24 -10.27
N TRP A 112 -2.53 0.44 -10.47
CA TRP A 112 -1.96 0.69 -11.80
C TRP A 112 -2.24 -0.45 -12.79
N VAL A 113 -2.16 -1.72 -12.34
CA VAL A 113 -2.48 -2.89 -13.17
C VAL A 113 -3.98 -2.92 -13.54
N ILE A 114 -4.87 -2.68 -12.58
CA ILE A 114 -6.33 -2.67 -12.80
C ILE A 114 -6.75 -1.56 -13.78
N LEU A 115 -6.07 -0.41 -13.71
CA LEU A 115 -6.29 0.73 -14.61
C LEU A 115 -5.71 0.52 -16.02
N GLY A 116 -5.21 -0.68 -16.34
CA GLY A 116 -4.69 -0.99 -17.66
C GLY A 116 -3.27 -0.49 -17.91
N LYS A 117 -2.49 -0.29 -16.84
CA LYS A 117 -1.10 0.17 -16.90
C LYS A 117 -0.95 1.48 -17.69
N PRO A 118 -1.64 2.56 -17.27
CA PRO A 118 -1.57 3.83 -17.98
C PRO A 118 -0.10 4.27 -18.11
N GLU A 119 0.34 4.48 -19.34
CA GLU A 119 1.62 5.13 -19.65
C GLU A 119 1.38 6.64 -19.62
N ASN A 120 2.21 7.37 -18.87
CA ASN A 120 2.10 8.82 -18.72
C ASN A 120 2.51 9.60 -19.98
N GLU A 121 2.51 8.98 -21.17
CA GLU A 121 3.28 9.51 -22.28
C GLU A 121 2.70 10.78 -22.92
N ARG A 122 1.39 11.09 -22.83
CA ARG A 122 0.84 12.24 -23.59
C ARG A 122 -0.35 12.97 -22.97
N GLY A 123 -0.49 12.99 -21.64
CA GLY A 123 -1.60 13.74 -21.00
C GLY A 123 -3.00 13.22 -21.41
N ASP A 124 -3.08 12.02 -21.99
CA ASP A 124 -4.32 11.33 -22.24
C ASP A 124 -4.94 10.97 -20.89
N VAL A 125 -6.13 11.50 -20.63
CA VAL A 125 -6.91 11.13 -19.45
C VAL A 125 -7.35 9.67 -19.66
N PRO A 126 -6.95 8.72 -18.81
CA PRO A 126 -7.40 7.34 -18.95
C PRO A 126 -8.92 7.32 -18.91
N ASN A 127 -9.56 6.50 -19.75
CA ASN A 127 -11.01 6.32 -19.72
C ASN A 127 -11.39 5.48 -18.49
N ILE A 128 -11.47 6.14 -17.33
CA ILE A 128 -11.73 5.51 -16.03
C ILE A 128 -13.24 5.33 -15.88
N THR A 129 -13.69 4.09 -15.74
CA THR A 129 -15.09 3.80 -15.42
C THR A 129 -15.40 4.13 -13.96
N LEU A 130 -16.68 4.26 -13.60
CA LEU A 130 -17.08 4.46 -12.19
C LEU A 130 -16.56 3.34 -11.27
N GLU A 131 -16.49 2.11 -11.75
CA GLU A 131 -15.94 0.96 -11.02
C GLU A 131 -14.43 1.06 -10.80
N GLN A 132 -13.73 1.78 -11.67
CA GLN A 132 -12.27 1.98 -11.58
C GLN A 132 -11.88 3.21 -10.73
N MET A 133 -12.83 4.08 -10.41
CA MET A 133 -12.58 5.31 -9.66
C MET A 133 -11.86 5.09 -8.31
N PRO A 134 -12.20 4.07 -7.49
CA PRO A 134 -11.47 3.81 -6.25
C PRO A 134 -9.98 3.51 -6.48
N TYR A 135 -9.65 2.78 -7.55
CA TYR A 135 -8.27 2.44 -7.90
C TYR A 135 -7.50 3.65 -8.46
N ALA A 136 -8.17 4.55 -9.18
CA ALA A 136 -7.57 5.81 -9.61
C ALA A 136 -7.19 6.68 -8.40
N GLY A 137 -8.09 6.79 -7.42
CA GLY A 137 -7.79 7.46 -6.16
C GLY A 137 -6.66 6.79 -5.39
N ALA A 138 -6.69 5.47 -5.27
CA ALA A 138 -5.66 4.71 -4.56
C ALA A 138 -4.28 4.83 -5.22
N LEU A 139 -4.19 4.86 -6.56
CA LEU A 139 -2.92 5.05 -7.29
C LEU A 139 -2.21 6.35 -6.87
N GLU A 140 -2.94 7.46 -6.83
CA GLU A 140 -2.40 8.78 -6.50
C GLU A 140 -2.15 8.93 -5.00
N LEU A 141 -3.15 8.57 -4.19
CA LEU A 141 -3.13 8.83 -2.76
C LEU A 141 -2.18 7.88 -2.01
N SER A 142 -2.02 6.63 -2.46
CA SER A 142 -0.93 5.78 -1.95
C SER A 142 0.43 6.41 -2.21
N GLY A 143 0.64 7.03 -3.38
CA GLY A 143 1.86 7.79 -3.67
C GLY A 143 2.07 8.96 -2.71
N TYR A 144 1.02 9.74 -2.44
CA TYR A 144 1.06 10.83 -1.46
C TYR A 144 1.46 10.34 -0.06
N PHE A 145 0.84 9.26 0.45
CA PHE A 145 1.16 8.73 1.78
C PHE A 145 2.57 8.13 1.83
N GLN A 146 3.00 7.40 0.80
CA GLN A 146 4.37 6.89 0.69
C GLN A 146 5.41 8.00 0.77
N MET A 147 5.22 9.09 0.02
CA MET A 147 6.15 10.23 0.05
C MET A 147 6.26 10.84 1.45
N ALA A 148 5.13 11.00 2.14
CA ALA A 148 5.13 11.55 3.49
C ALA A 148 5.77 10.61 4.53
N LEU A 149 5.61 9.29 4.39
CA LEU A 149 6.30 8.29 5.23
C LEU A 149 7.82 8.29 4.97
N LEU A 150 8.24 8.31 3.69
CA LEU A 150 9.65 8.33 3.31
C LEU A 150 10.34 9.61 3.82
N GLN A 151 9.71 10.77 3.64
CA GLN A 151 10.23 12.05 4.15
C GLN A 151 10.43 12.01 5.67
N ALA A 152 9.49 11.43 6.42
CA ALA A 152 9.62 11.29 7.87
C ALA A 152 10.78 10.37 8.29
N ARG A 153 11.13 9.38 7.46
CA ARG A 153 12.25 8.46 7.72
C ARG A 153 13.60 9.11 7.47
N GLU A 154 13.69 9.96 6.44
CA GLU A 154 14.91 10.63 5.99
C GLU A 154 15.21 11.93 6.76
N SER A 155 14.22 12.54 7.41
CA SER A 155 14.33 13.78 8.20
C SER A 155 14.77 13.53 9.64
#